data_AF-A0A7Z9ILI2-F1
#
_entry.id   AF-A0A7Z9ILI2-F1
#
_cell.length_a   1.000
_cell.length_b   1.000
_cell.length_c   1.000
_cell.angle_alpha   90.00
_cell.angle_beta   90.00
_cell.angle_gamma   90.00
#
_symmetry.space_group_name_H-M   'P 1'
#
loop_
_entity.id
_entity.type
_entity.pdbx_description
1 polymer ?
#
loop_
_entity_poly.entity_id
_entity_poly.type
_entity_poly.pdbx_seq_one_letter_code
_entity_poly.pdbx_strand_id
1 'polypeptide(L)'
;VQGINHRMGVFLEEISILGTITVSESQTAVDHHQAFETLRTNLDVIADIDRYRSHFDRPVDHELVLTLEVDSLPPAIEQSMLYDWVYFNPVEWTGTMPVMNWSTTGAEVEWILRDAVTGDENTEVNWSFQVGDVVKIRIHNDRGAFHSMQHPLHIHGQRFLILEQNGVANNNLVWKDTVLLPVGSSTDILLELSNPGRWMVHCHIAEHLESGMKFVIDVEGN
;
A
#
# COMPACT_ATOMS: atom_id res chain seq x y z
N VAL A 1 17.89 -4.16 -14.38
CA VAL A 1 16.70 -4.90 -13.90
C VAL A 1 17.04 -6.37 -14.07
N GLN A 2 17.04 -7.15 -13.00
CA GLN A 2 17.42 -8.56 -13.06
C GLN A 2 16.21 -9.38 -13.54
N GLY A 3 16.21 -9.77 -14.82
CA GLY A 3 15.27 -10.74 -15.37
C GLY A 3 15.76 -12.17 -15.06
N ILE A 4 14.84 -13.07 -14.71
CA ILE A 4 15.20 -14.43 -14.26
C ILE A 4 15.11 -15.41 -15.45
N ASN A 5 16.03 -16.39 -15.51
CA ASN A 5 15.86 -17.60 -16.32
C ASN A 5 15.28 -18.70 -15.42
N HIS A 6 14.01 -19.02 -15.63
CA HIS A 6 13.12 -19.67 -14.66
C HIS A 6 13.32 -21.18 -14.46
N ARG A 7 14.45 -21.77 -14.87
CA ARG A 7 14.67 -23.23 -14.76
C ARG A 7 15.89 -23.66 -13.97
N MET A 8 16.92 -22.81 -13.86
CA MET A 8 18.24 -23.26 -13.36
C MET A 8 18.78 -22.48 -12.16
N GLY A 9 18.10 -21.41 -11.71
CA GLY A 9 18.56 -20.64 -10.55
C GLY A 9 19.94 -19.99 -10.72
N VAL A 10 20.34 -19.74 -11.97
CA VAL A 10 21.61 -19.07 -12.29
C VAL A 10 21.36 -17.58 -12.48
N PHE A 11 22.10 -16.75 -11.76
CA PHE A 11 22.12 -15.30 -11.93
C PHE A 11 22.97 -14.97 -13.17
N LEU A 12 22.33 -14.41 -14.19
CA LEU A 12 23.02 -13.76 -15.29
C LEU A 12 22.89 -12.26 -15.07
N GLU A 13 24.01 -11.58 -14.89
CA GLU A 13 24.03 -10.14 -14.74
C GLU A 13 23.68 -9.50 -16.08
N GLU A 14 22.45 -8.99 -16.21
CA GLU A 14 22.06 -8.16 -17.35
C GLU A 14 22.27 -6.69 -17.01
N ILE A 15 23.44 -6.18 -17.40
CA ILE A 15 23.78 -4.77 -17.27
C ILE A 15 23.22 -4.05 -18.49
N SER A 16 22.10 -3.34 -18.30
CA SER A 16 21.61 -2.37 -19.29
C SER A 16 21.94 -0.96 -18.81
N ILE A 17 22.64 -0.19 -19.64
CA ILE A 17 22.85 1.24 -19.41
C ILE A 17 21.53 1.95 -19.73
N LEU A 18 20.78 2.34 -18.70
CA LEU A 18 19.56 3.16 -18.85
C LEU A 18 19.90 4.61 -19.23
N GLY A 19 21.11 5.05 -18.91
CA GLY A 19 21.64 6.38 -19.23
C GLY A 19 23.06 6.53 -18.68
N THR A 20 23.77 7.56 -19.16
CA THR A 20 25.09 7.93 -18.66
C THR A 20 24.98 9.24 -17.90
N ILE A 21 25.41 9.25 -16.64
CA ILE A 21 25.56 10.48 -15.86
C ILE A 21 27.03 10.87 -15.93
N THR A 22 27.32 12.01 -16.55
CA THR A 22 28.65 12.61 -16.54
C THR A 22 28.69 13.66 -15.45
N VAL A 23 29.48 13.43 -14.41
CA VAL A 23 29.71 14.40 -13.34
C VAL A 23 30.91 15.26 -13.72
N SER A 24 30.71 16.57 -13.79
CA SER A 24 31.82 17.51 -14.02
C SER A 24 32.65 17.69 -12.75
N GLU A 25 33.97 17.82 -12.89
CA GLU A 25 34.85 18.25 -11.78
C GLU A 25 34.65 19.73 -11.42
N SER A 26 33.98 20.50 -12.29
CA SER A 26 33.64 21.89 -12.00
C SER A 26 32.57 21.97 -10.92
N GLN A 27 32.90 22.56 -9.78
CA GLN A 27 31.91 22.90 -8.75
C GLN A 27 30.81 23.78 -9.35
N THR A 28 29.56 23.44 -9.06
CA THR A 28 28.44 24.31 -9.42
C THR A 28 28.47 25.55 -8.54
N ALA A 29 28.00 26.70 -9.05
CA ALA A 29 27.93 27.92 -8.26
C ALA A 29 26.89 27.85 -7.13
N VAL A 30 25.98 26.86 -7.17
CA VAL A 30 24.87 26.72 -6.23
C VAL A 30 24.97 25.38 -5.51
N ASP A 31 25.40 25.42 -4.25
CA ASP A 31 25.38 24.24 -3.40
C ASP A 31 24.00 24.06 -2.74
N HIS A 32 23.32 22.97 -3.06
CA HIS A 32 22.03 22.61 -2.45
C HIS A 32 22.18 21.72 -1.21
N HIS A 33 23.39 21.29 -0.84
CA HIS A 33 23.64 20.38 0.28
C HIS A 33 23.02 20.88 1.59
N GLN A 34 23.30 22.14 1.97
CA GLN A 34 22.71 22.75 3.18
C GLN A 34 21.18 22.78 3.15
N ALA A 35 20.59 22.82 1.96
CA ALA A 35 19.16 22.86 1.76
C ALA A 35 18.46 21.52 2.07
N PHE A 36 19.21 20.41 2.12
CA PHE A 36 18.77 19.09 2.54
C PHE A 36 19.09 18.78 4.01
N GLU A 37 20.05 19.48 4.61
CA GLU A 37 20.40 19.30 6.04
C GLU A 37 19.43 19.99 7.00
N THR A 38 18.64 20.95 6.50
CA THR A 38 17.69 21.71 7.31
C THR A 38 16.27 21.21 7.09
N LEU A 39 15.61 20.76 8.16
CA LEU A 39 14.18 20.45 8.14
C LEU A 39 13.38 21.70 7.77
N ARG A 40 12.53 21.59 6.76
CA ARG A 40 11.66 22.68 6.31
C ARG A 40 10.26 22.52 6.88
N THR A 41 9.62 23.65 7.13
CA THR A 41 8.21 23.71 7.51
C THR A 41 7.43 24.32 6.35
N ASN A 42 6.43 23.58 5.83
CA ASN A 42 5.55 24.06 4.78
C ASN A 42 4.25 24.58 5.42
N LEU A 43 4.19 25.91 5.63
CA LEU A 43 3.08 26.56 6.35
C LEU A 43 1.75 26.45 5.61
N ASP A 44 1.78 26.41 4.29
CA ASP A 44 0.64 26.19 3.42
C ASP A 44 0.05 24.78 3.59
N VAL A 45 0.90 23.75 3.65
CA VAL A 45 0.48 22.37 3.92
C VAL A 45 -0.10 22.24 5.33
N ILE A 46 0.51 22.90 6.32
CA ILE A 46 -0.03 22.93 7.69
C ILE A 46 -1.41 23.59 7.71
N ALA A 47 -1.55 24.78 7.11
CA ALA A 47 -2.82 25.48 7.05
C ALA A 47 -3.91 24.69 6.30
N ASP A 48 -3.54 23.94 5.26
CA ASP A 48 -4.44 23.03 4.54
C ASP A 48 -4.95 21.91 5.47
N ILE A 49 -4.05 21.21 6.16
CA ILE A 49 -4.35 20.10 7.08
C ILE A 49 -5.12 20.58 8.32
N ASP A 50 -4.84 21.79 8.81
CA ASP A 50 -5.49 22.38 9.98
C ASP A 50 -7.02 22.44 9.83
N ARG A 51 -7.53 22.54 8.60
CA ARG A 51 -8.97 22.52 8.28
C ARG A 51 -9.66 21.21 8.64
N TYR A 52 -8.90 20.10 8.73
CA TYR A 52 -9.42 18.75 8.97
C TYR A 52 -9.17 18.26 10.40
N ARG A 53 -8.45 19.02 11.24
CA ARG A 53 -8.08 18.57 12.60
C ARG A 53 -9.26 18.23 13.50
N SER A 54 -10.41 18.89 13.31
CA SER A 54 -11.65 18.57 14.02
C SER A 54 -12.13 17.13 13.78
N HIS A 55 -11.65 16.46 12.72
CA HIS A 55 -12.02 15.10 12.39
C HIS A 55 -11.10 14.03 12.99
N PHE A 56 -9.94 14.41 13.57
CA PHE A 56 -8.91 13.44 13.96
C PHE A 56 -9.38 12.51 15.10
N ASP A 57 -10.10 13.08 16.06
CA ASP A 57 -10.64 12.36 17.23
C ASP A 57 -12.03 11.77 16.99
N ARG A 58 -12.58 11.87 15.76
CA ARG A 58 -13.85 11.22 15.43
C ARG A 58 -13.71 9.69 15.50
N PRO A 59 -14.81 8.98 15.79
CA PRO A 59 -14.87 7.54 15.60
C PRO A 59 -14.49 7.14 14.18
N VAL A 60 -14.01 5.90 14.03
CA VAL A 60 -13.77 5.29 12.72
C VAL A 60 -15.12 5.12 12.01
N ASP A 61 -15.20 5.54 10.75
CA ASP A 61 -16.40 5.43 9.93
C ASP A 61 -16.44 4.07 9.19
N HIS A 62 -15.29 3.57 8.71
CA HIS A 62 -15.16 2.28 8.04
C HIS A 62 -13.94 1.50 8.52
N GLU A 63 -14.04 0.17 8.50
CA GLU A 63 -12.95 -0.72 8.88
C GLU A 63 -12.69 -1.74 7.77
N LEU A 64 -11.43 -1.84 7.33
CA LEU A 64 -10.97 -2.67 6.23
C LEU A 64 -9.93 -3.67 6.72
N VAL A 65 -10.12 -4.96 6.43
CA VAL A 65 -9.19 -6.03 6.80
C VAL A 65 -8.54 -6.59 5.54
N LEU A 66 -7.22 -6.66 5.54
CA LEU A 66 -6.41 -7.30 4.50
C LEU A 66 -6.11 -8.73 4.95
N THR A 67 -6.46 -9.71 4.12
CA THR A 67 -6.20 -11.12 4.38
C THR A 67 -5.99 -11.89 3.08
N LEU A 68 -5.84 -13.22 3.17
CA LEU A 68 -5.59 -14.11 2.05
C LEU A 68 -6.43 -15.39 2.19
N GLU A 69 -7.12 -15.76 1.12
CA GLU A 69 -7.73 -17.08 0.95
C GLU A 69 -6.96 -17.90 -0.08
N VAL A 70 -6.93 -19.21 0.16
CA VAL A 70 -6.14 -20.15 -0.63
C VAL A 70 -6.99 -21.37 -0.91
N ASP A 71 -7.10 -21.75 -2.19
CA ASP A 71 -7.76 -22.98 -2.62
C ASP A 71 -6.74 -23.95 -3.24
N SER A 72 -6.65 -25.14 -2.66
CA SER A 72 -6.03 -26.33 -3.26
C SER A 72 -4.60 -26.13 -3.78
N LEU A 73 -3.72 -25.48 -3.01
CA LEU A 73 -2.31 -25.36 -3.36
C LEU A 73 -1.58 -26.71 -3.40
N PRO A 74 -0.62 -26.89 -4.32
CA PRO A 74 0.29 -28.02 -4.26
C PRO A 74 1.02 -28.04 -2.89
N PRO A 75 1.17 -29.20 -2.21
CA PRO A 75 1.72 -29.26 -0.86
C PRO A 75 3.12 -28.66 -0.69
N ALA A 76 3.94 -28.68 -1.76
CA ALA A 76 5.27 -28.05 -1.74
C ALA A 76 5.20 -26.52 -1.67
N ILE A 77 4.19 -25.92 -2.29
CA ILE A 77 3.92 -24.48 -2.34
C ILE A 77 3.29 -24.03 -1.01
N GLU A 78 2.31 -24.79 -0.52
CA GLU A 78 1.69 -24.59 0.79
C GLU A 78 2.74 -24.59 1.92
N GLN A 79 3.61 -25.62 1.96
CA GLN A 79 4.70 -25.68 2.94
C GLN A 79 5.64 -24.49 2.81
N SER A 80 5.99 -24.08 1.59
CA SER A 80 6.88 -22.94 1.37
C SER A 80 6.29 -21.62 1.90
N MET A 81 5.01 -21.36 1.67
CA MET A 81 4.31 -20.18 2.19
C MET A 81 4.27 -20.17 3.72
N LEU A 82 4.07 -21.36 4.31
CA LEU A 82 4.12 -21.57 5.75
C LEU A 82 5.52 -21.41 6.37
N TYR A 83 6.61 -21.29 5.61
CA TYR A 83 7.95 -21.01 6.14
C TYR A 83 8.44 -19.59 5.85
N ASP A 84 7.71 -18.82 5.04
CA ASP A 84 8.17 -17.50 4.60
C ASP A 84 8.24 -16.47 5.76
N TRP A 85 7.43 -16.64 6.80
CA TRP A 85 7.52 -15.84 8.04
C TRP A 85 8.87 -15.91 8.75
N VAL A 86 9.74 -16.88 8.41
CA VAL A 86 11.09 -17.02 8.98
C VAL A 86 12.05 -15.94 8.45
N TYR A 87 11.74 -15.28 7.33
CA TYR A 87 12.58 -14.22 6.75
C TYR A 87 11.76 -12.94 6.50
N PHE A 88 11.91 -11.93 7.36
CA PHE A 88 11.18 -10.67 7.25
C PHE A 88 12.07 -9.57 6.63
N ASN A 89 11.74 -9.13 5.42
CA ASN A 89 12.32 -7.91 4.85
C ASN A 89 11.48 -6.68 5.27
N PRO A 90 12.11 -5.59 5.77
CA PRO A 90 11.39 -4.40 6.23
C PRO A 90 10.50 -3.75 5.17
N VAL A 91 10.88 -3.87 3.89
CA VAL A 91 10.10 -3.45 2.72
C VAL A 91 10.38 -4.43 1.57
N GLU A 92 9.35 -5.16 1.14
CA GLU A 92 9.44 -6.25 0.18
C GLU A 92 8.59 -5.92 -1.05
N TRP A 93 9.25 -5.54 -2.14
CA TRP A 93 8.61 -5.25 -3.43
C TRP A 93 8.69 -6.42 -4.41
N THR A 94 9.67 -7.30 -4.20
CA THR A 94 9.92 -8.54 -4.95
C THR A 94 10.60 -9.49 -3.99
N GLY A 95 9.82 -10.27 -3.25
CA GLY A 95 10.36 -11.11 -2.19
C GLY A 95 11.27 -12.23 -2.65
N THR A 96 11.95 -12.83 -1.68
CA THR A 96 12.90 -13.96 -1.77
C THR A 96 12.33 -15.24 -2.41
N MET A 97 11.10 -15.22 -2.91
CA MET A 97 10.34 -16.39 -3.33
C MET A 97 9.64 -16.18 -4.70
N PRO A 98 10.35 -15.79 -5.78
CA PRO A 98 9.76 -15.61 -7.11
C PRO A 98 9.08 -16.89 -7.65
N VAL A 99 9.48 -18.06 -7.14
CA VAL A 99 8.84 -19.35 -7.43
C VAL A 99 7.37 -19.36 -7.01
N MET A 100 7.00 -18.66 -5.94
CA MET A 100 5.62 -18.56 -5.46
C MET A 100 4.73 -17.81 -6.46
N ASN A 101 5.16 -16.63 -6.90
CA ASN A 101 4.46 -15.85 -7.92
C ASN A 101 4.33 -16.61 -9.26
N TRP A 102 5.25 -17.54 -9.56
CA TRP A 102 5.15 -18.39 -10.76
C TRP A 102 4.31 -19.65 -10.59
N SER A 103 4.21 -20.18 -9.38
CA SER A 103 3.56 -21.47 -9.11
C SER A 103 2.10 -21.32 -8.68
N THR A 104 1.63 -20.09 -8.51
CA THR A 104 0.26 -19.75 -8.13
C THR A 104 -0.32 -18.76 -9.12
N THR A 105 -1.63 -18.83 -9.32
CA THR A 105 -2.40 -17.87 -10.11
C THR A 105 -3.57 -17.35 -9.27
N GLY A 106 -4.29 -16.36 -9.79
CA GLY A 106 -5.55 -15.91 -9.18
C GLY A 106 -6.66 -16.96 -9.13
N ALA A 107 -6.43 -18.18 -9.65
CA ALA A 107 -7.35 -19.31 -9.48
C ALA A 107 -7.12 -20.08 -8.17
N GLU A 108 -5.90 -20.07 -7.62
CA GLU A 108 -5.55 -20.80 -6.39
C GLU A 108 -5.39 -19.89 -5.17
N VAL A 109 -5.16 -18.59 -5.40
CA VAL A 109 -4.88 -17.61 -4.35
C VAL A 109 -5.72 -16.38 -4.60
N GLU A 110 -6.51 -15.99 -3.59
CA GLU A 110 -7.26 -14.74 -3.61
C GLU A 110 -6.83 -13.83 -2.46
N TRP A 111 -6.32 -12.66 -2.82
CA TRP A 111 -5.98 -11.62 -1.87
C TRP A 111 -7.18 -10.74 -1.62
N ILE A 112 -7.50 -10.51 -0.35
CA ILE A 112 -8.80 -10.00 0.06
C ILE A 112 -8.67 -8.65 0.73
N LEU A 113 -9.50 -7.70 0.29
CA LEU A 113 -9.92 -6.50 1.02
C LEU A 113 -11.34 -6.74 1.53
N ARG A 114 -11.51 -6.88 2.84
CA ARG A 114 -12.80 -7.18 3.49
C ARG A 114 -13.30 -5.99 4.29
N ASP A 115 -14.53 -5.55 4.06
CA ASP A 115 -15.20 -4.63 4.98
C ASP A 115 -15.55 -5.39 6.28
N ALA A 116 -15.01 -4.95 7.41
CA ALA A 116 -15.19 -5.66 8.68
C ALA A 116 -16.63 -5.63 9.21
N VAL A 117 -17.43 -4.66 8.77
CA VAL A 117 -18.81 -4.45 9.23
C VAL A 117 -19.78 -5.26 8.38
N THR A 118 -19.70 -5.18 7.06
CA THR A 118 -20.61 -5.90 6.17
C THR A 118 -20.17 -7.33 5.90
N GLY A 119 -18.86 -7.59 5.95
CA GLY A 119 -18.26 -8.84 5.53
C GLY A 119 -18.07 -8.95 4.01
N ASP A 120 -18.41 -7.90 3.24
CA ASP A 120 -18.22 -7.88 1.79
C ASP A 120 -16.72 -7.88 1.45
N GLU A 121 -16.37 -8.59 0.38
CA GLU A 121 -14.98 -8.82 -0.02
C GLU A 121 -14.71 -8.30 -1.43
N ASN A 122 -13.55 -7.68 -1.61
CA ASN A 122 -13.05 -7.20 -2.91
C ASN A 122 -14.15 -6.43 -3.67
N THR A 123 -14.54 -6.87 -4.85
CA THR A 123 -15.52 -6.18 -5.70
C THR A 123 -16.93 -6.09 -5.13
N GLU A 124 -17.24 -6.84 -4.07
CA GLU A 124 -18.53 -6.76 -3.36
C GLU A 124 -18.60 -5.53 -2.44
N VAL A 125 -17.45 -5.01 -1.99
CA VAL A 125 -17.38 -3.79 -1.19
C VAL A 125 -17.88 -2.61 -2.01
N ASN A 126 -19.02 -2.05 -1.59
CA ASN A 126 -19.71 -0.98 -2.29
C ASN A 126 -19.83 0.29 -1.43
N TRP A 127 -18.71 1.01 -1.28
CA TRP A 127 -18.72 2.30 -0.59
C TRP A 127 -19.07 3.42 -1.57
N SER A 128 -20.02 4.26 -1.16
CA SER A 128 -20.47 5.43 -1.90
C SER A 128 -20.39 6.66 -1.00
N PHE A 129 -19.82 7.74 -1.53
CA PHE A 129 -19.56 8.99 -0.85
C PHE A 129 -20.01 10.18 -1.70
N GLN A 130 -20.08 11.35 -1.08
CA GLN A 130 -20.31 12.62 -1.75
C GLN A 130 -19.00 13.43 -1.81
N VAL A 131 -18.85 14.26 -2.85
CA VAL A 131 -17.75 15.24 -2.88
C VAL A 131 -17.85 16.17 -1.66
N GLY A 132 -16.76 16.26 -0.90
CA GLY A 132 -16.65 17.01 0.35
C GLY A 132 -16.68 16.13 1.59
N ASP A 133 -17.01 14.84 1.47
CA ASP A 133 -16.94 13.92 2.60
C ASP A 133 -15.50 13.78 3.11
N VAL A 134 -15.40 13.63 4.43
CA VAL A 134 -14.15 13.37 5.15
C VAL A 134 -14.38 12.15 6.02
N VAL A 135 -13.73 11.06 5.66
CA VAL A 135 -14.02 9.71 6.16
C VAL A 135 -12.79 9.15 6.86
N LYS A 136 -12.96 8.67 8.09
CA LYS A 136 -11.91 7.98 8.84
C LYS A 136 -12.00 6.48 8.62
N ILE A 137 -10.96 5.90 8.05
CA ILE A 137 -10.90 4.47 7.73
C ILE A 137 -9.80 3.84 8.58
N ARG A 138 -10.14 2.76 9.29
CA ARG A 138 -9.17 1.90 9.96
C ARG A 138 -8.84 0.73 9.07
N ILE A 139 -7.55 0.47 8.89
CA ILE A 139 -7.06 -0.59 8.04
C ILE A 139 -6.23 -1.56 8.87
N HIS A 140 -6.64 -2.83 8.86
CA HIS A 140 -5.97 -3.92 9.56
C HIS A 140 -5.30 -4.85 8.56
N ASN A 141 -4.01 -5.10 8.76
CA ASN A 141 -3.32 -6.17 8.04
C ASN A 141 -3.26 -7.41 8.93
N ASP A 142 -4.05 -8.43 8.59
CA ASP A 142 -4.22 -9.61 9.44
C ASP A 142 -2.94 -10.43 9.54
N ARG A 143 -2.42 -10.60 10.76
CA ARG A 143 -1.26 -11.45 11.05
C ARG A 143 -1.60 -12.94 11.02
N GLY A 144 -2.87 -13.30 11.09
CA GLY A 144 -3.37 -14.66 11.01
C GLY A 144 -3.54 -15.19 9.58
N ALA A 145 -3.39 -14.33 8.56
CA ALA A 145 -3.52 -14.71 7.17
C ALA A 145 -2.46 -15.77 6.78
N PHE A 146 -2.85 -16.70 5.91
CA PHE A 146 -2.05 -17.86 5.50
C PHE A 146 -0.62 -17.47 5.04
N HIS A 147 -0.50 -16.32 4.37
CA HIS A 147 0.77 -15.71 3.99
C HIS A 147 0.74 -14.22 4.32
N SER A 148 0.97 -13.92 5.60
CA SER A 148 0.96 -12.55 6.11
C SER A 148 2.20 -11.79 5.65
N MET A 149 2.01 -10.75 4.85
CA MET A 149 3.07 -9.86 4.37
C MET A 149 2.63 -8.40 4.41
N GLN A 150 3.50 -7.47 4.03
CA GLN A 150 3.15 -6.05 3.99
C GLN A 150 2.40 -5.68 2.72
N HIS A 151 1.49 -4.71 2.82
CA HIS A 151 0.68 -4.27 1.68
C HIS A 151 0.75 -2.75 1.52
N PRO A 152 1.28 -2.23 0.39
CA PRO A 152 1.08 -0.83 0.02
C PRO A 152 -0.34 -0.65 -0.49
N LEU A 153 -1.25 -0.08 0.31
CA LEU A 153 -2.63 0.21 -0.12
C LEU A 153 -2.67 1.58 -0.80
N HIS A 154 -3.18 1.61 -2.03
CA HIS A 154 -3.34 2.81 -2.85
C HIS A 154 -4.81 3.12 -3.10
N ILE A 155 -5.18 4.40 -3.00
CA ILE A 155 -6.52 4.91 -3.30
C ILE A 155 -6.40 5.89 -4.46
N HIS A 156 -7.09 5.61 -5.56
CA HIS A 156 -7.07 6.45 -6.75
C HIS A 156 -7.87 7.73 -6.52
N GLY A 157 -7.49 8.81 -7.23
CA GLY A 157 -8.28 10.04 -7.37
C GLY A 157 -8.45 10.88 -6.11
N GLN A 158 -8.16 10.33 -4.93
CA GLN A 158 -8.31 10.96 -3.62
C GLN A 158 -6.96 11.12 -2.92
N ARG A 159 -6.96 11.84 -1.81
CA ARG A 159 -5.81 11.96 -0.91
C ARG A 159 -6.24 11.74 0.53
N PHE A 160 -5.30 11.30 1.36
CA PHE A 160 -5.53 11.04 2.77
C PHE A 160 -4.34 11.40 3.65
N LEU A 161 -4.61 11.55 4.93
CA LEU A 161 -3.61 11.65 5.99
C LEU A 161 -3.50 10.32 6.72
N ILE A 162 -2.29 9.89 7.06
CA ILE A 162 -2.08 8.79 8.02
C ILE A 162 -2.08 9.42 9.40
N LEU A 163 -3.11 9.16 10.20
CA LEU A 163 -3.26 9.74 11.54
C LEU A 163 -2.50 8.96 12.60
N GLU A 164 -2.52 7.64 12.51
CA GLU A 164 -1.96 6.74 13.52
C GLU A 164 -1.56 5.41 12.88
N GLN A 165 -0.51 4.77 13.40
CA GLN A 165 -0.22 3.35 13.15
C GLN A 165 0.13 2.66 14.47
N ASN A 166 -0.58 1.57 14.79
CA ASN A 166 -0.36 0.73 15.98
C ASN A 166 -0.42 1.48 17.32
N GLY A 167 -1.38 2.39 17.51
CA GLY A 167 -1.48 3.20 18.74
C GLY A 167 -0.55 4.41 18.75
N VAL A 168 0.28 4.61 17.72
CA VAL A 168 1.26 5.70 17.65
C VAL A 168 0.80 6.77 16.67
N ALA A 169 0.47 7.94 17.21
CA ALA A 169 0.05 9.09 16.41
C ALA A 169 1.16 9.57 15.48
N ASN A 170 0.80 9.92 14.25
CA ASN A 170 1.70 10.51 13.28
C ASN A 170 1.81 12.02 13.48
N ASN A 171 2.98 12.47 13.91
CA ASN A 171 3.26 13.89 14.13
C ASN A 171 3.80 14.62 12.88
N ASN A 172 4.07 13.89 11.78
CA ASN A 172 4.56 14.45 10.52
C ASN A 172 3.54 14.19 9.40
N LEU A 173 2.43 14.93 9.47
CA LEU A 173 1.31 14.77 8.55
C LEU A 173 1.65 15.34 7.17
N VAL A 174 1.41 14.53 6.15
CA VAL A 174 1.52 14.88 4.74
C VAL A 174 0.36 14.22 4.00
N TRP A 175 -0.13 14.88 2.96
CA TRP A 175 -1.10 14.26 2.06
C TRP A 175 -0.45 13.12 1.28
N LYS A 176 -1.13 11.98 1.23
CA LYS A 176 -0.70 10.77 0.54
C LYS A 176 -1.85 10.16 -0.24
N ASP A 177 -1.51 9.28 -1.16
CA ASP A 177 -2.45 8.41 -1.89
C ASP A 177 -2.17 6.92 -1.62
N THR A 178 -1.09 6.62 -0.92
CA THR A 178 -0.60 5.27 -0.68
C THR A 178 -0.02 5.15 0.72
N VAL A 179 -0.35 4.08 1.44
CA VAL A 179 0.20 3.76 2.77
C VAL A 179 0.73 2.33 2.79
N LEU A 180 1.92 2.13 3.37
CA LEU A 180 2.45 0.80 3.62
C LEU A 180 1.85 0.27 4.93
N LEU A 181 1.28 -0.92 4.86
CA LEU A 181 0.64 -1.62 5.98
C LEU A 181 1.50 -2.82 6.39
N PRO A 182 2.35 -2.71 7.42
CA PRO A 182 3.12 -3.84 7.93
C PRO A 182 2.22 -4.97 8.43
N VAL A 183 2.77 -6.19 8.52
CA VAL A 183 2.06 -7.35 9.06
C VAL A 183 1.55 -7.08 10.47
N GLY A 184 0.28 -7.41 10.73
CA GLY A 184 -0.35 -7.23 12.04
C GLY A 184 -0.62 -5.77 12.42
N SER A 185 -0.44 -4.83 11.49
CA SER A 185 -0.63 -3.42 11.77
C SER A 185 -2.10 -3.02 11.77
N SER A 186 -2.41 -1.98 12.57
CA SER A 186 -3.64 -1.20 12.52
C SER A 186 -3.27 0.23 12.15
N THR A 187 -3.80 0.74 11.05
CA THR A 187 -3.49 2.09 10.56
C THR A 187 -4.79 2.88 10.37
N ASP A 188 -4.87 4.07 10.97
CA ASP A 188 -6.00 4.98 10.79
C ASP A 188 -5.63 6.04 9.74
N ILE A 189 -6.42 6.12 8.68
CA ILE A 189 -6.32 7.17 7.67
C ILE A 189 -7.53 8.10 7.72
N LEU A 190 -7.32 9.36 7.35
CA LEU A 190 -8.39 10.33 7.10
C LEU A 190 -8.45 10.63 5.61
N LEU A 191 -9.44 10.07 4.94
CA LEU A 191 -9.67 10.21 3.50
C LEU A 191 -10.49 11.47 3.21
N GLU A 192 -9.98 12.31 2.31
CA GLU A 192 -10.72 13.45 1.75
C GLU A 192 -11.27 13.07 0.38
N LEU A 193 -12.60 13.12 0.23
CA LEU A 193 -13.29 12.83 -1.02
C LEU A 193 -13.50 14.12 -1.80
N SER A 194 -12.51 14.51 -2.61
CA SER A 194 -12.53 15.79 -3.34
C SER A 194 -12.71 15.66 -4.85
N ASN A 195 -12.64 14.44 -5.40
CA ASN A 195 -12.68 14.20 -6.83
C ASN A 195 -13.83 13.23 -7.20
N PRO A 196 -14.88 13.68 -7.92
CA PRO A 196 -16.02 12.84 -8.26
C PRO A 196 -15.63 11.74 -9.26
N GLY A 197 -16.31 10.60 -9.18
CA GLY A 197 -16.13 9.46 -10.07
C GLY A 197 -15.92 8.15 -9.33
N ARG A 198 -15.67 7.10 -10.11
CA ARG A 198 -15.42 5.75 -9.62
C ARG A 198 -13.92 5.52 -9.50
N TRP A 199 -13.44 5.27 -8.29
CA TRP A 199 -12.02 5.19 -7.98
C TRP A 199 -11.64 3.84 -7.41
N MET A 200 -10.55 3.26 -7.91
CA MET A 200 -10.06 1.99 -7.41
C MET A 200 -9.32 2.17 -6.08
N VAL A 201 -9.55 1.25 -5.16
CA VAL A 201 -8.74 1.02 -3.98
C VAL A 201 -8.09 -0.34 -4.15
N HIS A 202 -6.76 -0.43 -4.04
CA HIS A 202 -6.08 -1.71 -4.26
C HIS A 202 -4.71 -1.80 -3.58
N CYS A 203 -4.20 -3.02 -3.43
CA CYS A 203 -2.80 -3.24 -3.12
C CYS A 203 -1.91 -2.92 -4.33
N HIS A 204 -0.82 -2.19 -4.11
CA HIS A 204 0.11 -1.78 -5.17
C HIS A 204 1.17 -2.86 -5.51
N ILE A 205 1.06 -4.05 -4.92
CA ILE A 205 1.77 -5.25 -5.39
C ILE A 205 0.93 -5.85 -6.51
N ALA A 206 1.49 -5.91 -7.72
CA ALA A 206 0.74 -6.20 -8.95
C ALA A 206 0.08 -7.59 -8.90
N GLU A 207 0.75 -8.58 -8.33
CA GLU A 207 0.25 -9.94 -8.16
C GLU A 207 -0.96 -10.00 -7.22
N HIS A 208 -0.96 -9.19 -6.15
CA HIS A 208 -2.09 -9.12 -5.21
C HIS A 208 -3.29 -8.43 -5.86
N LEU A 209 -3.04 -7.33 -6.59
CA LEU A 209 -4.05 -6.63 -7.38
C LEU A 209 -4.70 -7.58 -8.40
N GLU A 210 -3.90 -8.31 -9.16
CA GLU A 210 -4.38 -9.23 -10.19
C GLU A 210 -5.18 -10.37 -9.57
N SER A 211 -4.72 -10.89 -8.43
CA SER A 211 -5.34 -11.98 -7.68
C SER A 211 -6.40 -11.51 -6.67
N GLY A 212 -7.03 -10.35 -6.89
CA GLY A 212 -8.28 -9.98 -6.23
C GLY A 212 -8.26 -8.71 -5.36
N MET A 213 -7.11 -8.28 -4.84
CA MET A 213 -7.01 -7.26 -3.76
C MET A 213 -7.32 -5.83 -4.22
N LYS A 214 -8.56 -5.61 -4.63
CA LYS A 214 -9.08 -4.38 -5.21
C LYS A 214 -10.60 -4.27 -5.00
N PHE A 215 -11.07 -3.05 -4.87
CA PHE A 215 -12.48 -2.69 -5.00
C PHE A 215 -12.62 -1.29 -5.56
N VAL A 216 -13.86 -0.82 -5.74
CA VAL A 216 -14.16 0.51 -6.28
C VAL A 216 -15.01 1.28 -5.28
N ILE A 217 -14.64 2.52 -5.01
CA ILE A 217 -15.49 3.49 -4.33
C ILE A 217 -16.17 4.38 -5.36
N ASP A 218 -17.41 4.79 -5.09
CA ASP A 218 -18.11 5.81 -5.87
C ASP A 218 -18.12 7.14 -5.11
N VAL A 219 -17.83 8.23 -5.82
CA VAL A 219 -17.84 9.59 -5.28
C VAL A 219 -18.77 10.43 -6.15
N GLU A 220 -19.97 10.67 -5.66
CA GLU A 220 -20.98 11.43 -6.37
C GLU A 220 -20.64 12.93 -6.35
N GLY A 221 -20.69 13.55 -7.53
CA GLY A 221 -20.55 15.00 -7.67
C GLY A 221 -21.89 15.72 -7.46
N ASN A 222 -21.84 16.90 -6.88
CA ASN A 222 -22.99 17.82 -6.79
C ASN A 222 -23.43 18.36 -8.14
#